data_AF-A0A4D5S732-F1
#
_entry.id   AF-A0A4D5S732-F1
#
_cell.length_a   1.000
_cell.length_b   1.000
_cell.length_c   1.000
_cell.angle_alpha   90.00
_cell.angle_beta   90.00
_cell.angle_gamma   90.00
#
_symmetry.space_group_name_H-M   'P 1'
#
loop_
_entity.id
_entity.type
_entity.pdbx_description
1 polymer ?
#
loop_
_entity_poly.entity_id
_entity_poly.type
_entity_poly.pdbx_seq_one_letter_code
_entity_poly.pdbx_strand_id
1 'polypeptide(L)'
;MSNFLHFLRLQASEGVTGFDFDQANLTTIKPSQDAPSDNDTQVTVIDTLRDISKTLKEKFIILGDKIKEKMNQLKQADADKAQKIKSQLNDLKQKLKDSVHALRKKVQGFFDKGQYASFGEQAIKIFGKIVKIREKLNEFMKGMKDLTADKLRQMQELAKQLRQQIKIKVQELLHGSSDSQTAVYYVIDDDDV
;
A
#
# COMPACT_ATOMS: atom_id res chain seq x y z
N MET A 1 29.03 0.79 -7.85
CA MET A 1 28.22 0.95 -6.62
C MET A 1 28.97 1.82 -5.61
N SER A 2 29.11 3.11 -5.86
CA SER A 2 29.88 3.99 -4.96
C SER A 2 29.32 5.41 -4.98
N ASN A 3 28.12 5.59 -4.42
CA ASN A 3 27.57 6.94 -4.17
C ASN A 3 26.60 7.01 -2.98
N PHE A 4 26.32 5.90 -2.28
CA PHE A 4 25.45 5.94 -1.09
C PHE A 4 26.21 6.15 0.22
N LEU A 5 27.51 5.83 0.25
CA LEU A 5 28.37 5.98 1.43
C LEU A 5 28.81 7.42 1.71
N HIS A 6 28.73 8.32 0.72
CA HIS A 6 29.14 9.72 0.91
C HIS A 6 28.10 10.57 1.68
N PHE A 7 26.84 10.11 1.77
CA PHE A 7 25.79 10.86 2.47
C PHE A 7 25.83 10.70 3.99
N LEU A 8 26.55 9.69 4.51
CA LEU A 8 26.64 9.41 5.95
C LEU A 8 27.84 10.10 6.65
N ARG A 9 28.73 10.78 5.92
CA ARG A 9 29.97 11.33 6.52
C ARG A 9 29.91 12.80 6.95
N LEU A 10 28.78 13.49 6.77
CA LEU A 10 28.68 14.94 7.04
C LEU A 10 27.83 15.30 8.28
N GLN A 11 27.84 14.49 9.34
CA GLN A 11 27.22 14.84 10.64
C GLN A 11 28.11 14.54 11.84
N ALA A 12 29.41 14.83 11.74
CA ALA A 12 30.32 14.70 12.88
C ALA A 12 31.31 15.87 12.95
N SER A 13 30.81 17.08 13.17
CA SER A 13 31.60 18.17 13.77
C SER A 13 30.70 19.38 14.04
N GLU A 14 30.97 20.06 15.16
CA GLU A 14 30.21 21.14 15.83
C GLU A 14 29.19 20.57 16.83
N GLY A 15 29.32 20.67 18.16
CA GLY A 15 30.18 21.47 19.03
C GLY A 15 29.32 22.07 20.15
N VAL A 16 29.88 22.15 21.36
CA VAL A 16 29.50 23.03 22.50
C VAL A 16 28.70 22.41 23.67
N THR A 17 29.50 22.00 24.67
CA THR A 17 29.46 22.25 26.13
C THR A 17 28.32 21.74 27.02
N GLY A 18 28.73 20.88 27.96
CA GLY A 18 28.60 21.12 29.41
C GLY A 18 27.22 20.88 30.03
N PHE A 19 27.03 19.72 30.65
CA PHE A 19 26.01 19.54 31.68
C PHE A 19 26.53 18.67 32.82
N ASP A 20 26.58 19.30 33.99
CA ASP A 20 26.90 18.76 35.30
C ASP A 20 25.99 17.59 35.67
N PHE A 21 26.58 16.57 36.27
CA PHE A 21 25.86 15.45 36.88
C PHE A 21 25.57 15.82 38.34
N ASP A 22 24.40 16.41 38.59
CA ASP A 22 23.84 16.45 39.94
C ASP A 22 22.77 15.36 40.09
N GLN A 23 23.10 14.43 40.98
CA GLN A 23 22.33 13.26 41.33
C GLN A 23 21.39 13.63 42.48
N ALA A 24 20.16 14.07 42.19
CA ALA A 24 19.09 14.11 43.18
C ALA A 24 17.71 14.11 42.53
N ASN A 25 17.01 12.99 42.75
CA ASN A 25 15.61 12.90 43.18
C ASN A 25 14.80 11.89 42.36
N LEU A 26 14.71 10.70 42.95
CA LEU A 26 13.78 9.66 42.61
C LEU A 26 12.41 10.08 43.16
N THR A 27 11.47 10.53 42.35
CA THR A 27 10.03 10.37 42.62
C THR A 27 9.17 10.68 41.40
N THR A 28 8.13 9.86 41.25
CA THR A 28 7.10 9.89 40.19
C THR A 28 7.51 9.25 38.88
N ILE A 29 7.68 7.93 38.93
CA ILE A 29 7.43 7.05 37.79
C ILE A 29 5.91 7.13 37.53
N LYS A 30 5.48 8.03 36.65
CA LYS A 30 4.26 7.81 35.88
C LYS A 30 4.51 6.57 35.00
N PRO A 31 3.52 5.67 34.82
CA PRO A 31 3.71 4.50 34.00
C PRO A 31 4.16 4.98 32.61
N SER A 32 5.36 4.55 32.23
CA SER A 32 5.83 4.74 30.87
C SER A 32 4.76 4.14 29.96
N GLN A 33 4.16 4.98 29.11
CA GLN A 33 3.38 4.47 28.01
C GLN A 33 4.33 3.56 27.23
N ASP A 34 3.97 2.28 27.21
CA ASP A 34 4.74 1.22 26.58
C ASP A 34 5.20 1.69 25.20
N ALA A 35 6.50 1.60 24.95
CA ALA A 35 7.00 1.67 23.59
C ALA A 35 6.22 0.62 22.78
N PRO A 36 5.64 0.97 21.62
CA PRO A 36 4.84 0.03 20.84
C PRO A 36 5.66 -1.22 20.62
N SER A 37 5.14 -2.37 21.06
CA SER A 37 5.88 -3.62 20.95
C SER A 37 6.09 -3.95 19.47
N ASP A 38 7.12 -4.73 19.17
CA ASP A 38 7.40 -5.20 17.80
C ASP A 38 6.17 -5.86 17.15
N ASN A 39 5.31 -6.49 17.96
CA ASN A 39 4.09 -7.15 17.52
C ASN A 39 3.00 -6.14 17.09
N ASP A 40 2.81 -5.06 17.84
CA ASP A 40 1.79 -4.03 17.54
C ASP A 40 2.08 -3.32 16.21
N THR A 41 3.35 -3.15 15.90
CA THR A 41 3.83 -2.58 14.64
C THR A 41 3.59 -3.52 13.46
N GLN A 42 3.94 -4.80 13.61
CA GLN A 42 3.76 -5.80 12.57
C GLN A 42 2.28 -5.98 12.21
N VAL A 43 1.41 -5.96 13.22
CA VAL A 43 -0.05 -5.96 13.07
C VAL A 43 -0.51 -4.75 12.25
N THR A 44 -0.01 -3.55 12.57
CA THR A 44 -0.33 -2.31 11.83
C THR A 44 0.09 -2.37 10.34
N VAL A 45 1.26 -2.93 10.05
CA VAL A 45 1.77 -3.11 8.68
C VAL A 45 0.92 -4.11 7.90
N ILE A 46 0.60 -5.24 8.51
CA ILE A 46 -0.23 -6.30 7.90
C ILE A 46 -1.64 -5.81 7.63
N ASP A 47 -2.25 -5.09 8.58
CA ASP A 47 -3.59 -4.54 8.42
C ASP A 47 -3.65 -3.52 7.30
N THR A 48 -2.66 -2.64 7.20
CA THR A 48 -2.59 -1.67 6.11
C THR A 48 -2.44 -2.35 4.75
N LEU A 49 -1.58 -3.37 4.64
CA LEU A 49 -1.44 -4.17 3.42
C LEU A 49 -2.74 -4.89 3.06
N ARG A 50 -3.44 -5.47 4.03
CA ARG A 50 -4.73 -6.14 3.83
C ARG A 50 -5.79 -5.16 3.34
N ASP A 51 -5.84 -3.97 3.91
CA ASP A 51 -6.76 -2.91 3.51
C ASP A 51 -6.47 -2.37 2.09
N ILE A 52 -5.19 -2.23 1.70
CA ILE A 52 -4.80 -1.96 0.31
C ILE A 52 -5.26 -3.08 -0.62
N SER A 53 -5.04 -4.34 -0.24
CA SER A 53 -5.47 -5.52 -1.01
C SER A 53 -6.99 -5.58 -1.22
N LYS A 54 -7.77 -5.21 -0.19
CA LYS A 54 -9.22 -5.06 -0.27
C LYS A 54 -9.61 -3.93 -1.22
N THR A 55 -8.97 -2.77 -1.10
CA THR A 55 -9.19 -1.62 -1.99
C THR A 55 -8.94 -2.01 -3.46
N LEU A 56 -7.87 -2.76 -3.75
CA LEU A 56 -7.55 -3.27 -5.09
C LEU A 56 -8.67 -4.15 -5.67
N LYS A 57 -9.22 -5.10 -4.88
CA LYS A 57 -10.36 -5.94 -5.32
C LYS A 57 -11.61 -5.10 -5.56
N GLU A 58 -12.05 -4.36 -4.56
CA GLU A 58 -13.37 -3.70 -4.62
C GLU A 58 -13.40 -2.51 -5.58
N LYS A 59 -12.36 -1.67 -5.57
CA LYS A 59 -12.41 -0.38 -6.26
C LYS A 59 -11.76 -0.40 -7.64
N PHE A 60 -10.93 -1.39 -7.95
CA PHE A 60 -10.21 -1.41 -9.23
C PHE A 60 -10.59 -2.63 -10.07
N ILE A 61 -10.73 -3.81 -9.46
CA ILE A 61 -11.20 -4.99 -10.19
C ILE A 61 -12.72 -4.89 -10.41
N ILE A 62 -13.51 -4.92 -9.33
CA ILE A 62 -14.99 -4.95 -9.42
C ILE A 62 -15.56 -3.70 -10.09
N LEU A 63 -15.10 -2.51 -9.70
CA LEU A 63 -15.55 -1.27 -10.35
C LEU A 63 -15.09 -1.21 -11.82
N GLY A 64 -13.90 -1.73 -12.14
CA GLY A 64 -13.41 -1.84 -13.50
C GLY A 64 -14.31 -2.73 -14.36
N ASP A 65 -14.80 -3.86 -13.83
CA ASP A 65 -15.72 -4.74 -14.53
C ASP A 65 -17.06 -4.03 -14.82
N LYS A 66 -17.59 -3.27 -13.85
CA LYS A 66 -18.81 -2.46 -14.05
C LYS A 66 -18.63 -1.41 -15.16
N ILE A 67 -17.47 -0.74 -15.21
CA ILE A 67 -17.17 0.24 -16.26
C ILE A 67 -17.12 -0.46 -17.64
N LYS A 68 -16.47 -1.62 -17.71
CA LYS A 68 -16.38 -2.43 -18.95
C LYS A 68 -17.76 -2.88 -19.42
N GLU A 69 -18.60 -3.36 -18.50
CA GLU A 69 -19.98 -3.74 -18.78
C GLU A 69 -20.77 -2.56 -19.36
N LYS A 70 -20.71 -1.38 -18.73
CA LYS A 70 -21.37 -0.16 -19.23
C LYS A 70 -20.84 0.30 -20.58
N MET A 71 -19.54 0.17 -20.84
CA MET A 71 -18.98 0.46 -22.17
C MET A 71 -19.54 -0.50 -23.24
N ASN A 72 -19.73 -1.77 -22.92
CA ASN A 72 -20.31 -2.74 -23.84
C ASN A 72 -21.80 -2.47 -24.08
N GLN A 73 -22.56 -2.16 -23.03
CA GLN A 73 -23.97 -1.75 -23.14
C GLN A 73 -24.11 -0.49 -24.01
N LEU A 74 -23.18 0.47 -23.88
CA LEU A 74 -23.19 1.69 -24.69
C LEU A 74 -23.03 1.40 -26.18
N LYS A 75 -22.23 0.39 -26.55
CA LYS A 75 -22.04 -0.01 -27.96
C LYS A 75 -23.29 -0.62 -28.59
N GLN A 76 -24.21 -1.12 -27.78
CA GLN A 76 -25.41 -1.84 -28.21
C GLN A 76 -26.69 -1.01 -28.01
N ALA A 77 -26.58 0.23 -27.51
CA ALA A 77 -27.71 1.03 -27.10
C ALA A 77 -28.18 2.00 -28.20
N ASP A 78 -29.49 2.11 -28.35
CA ASP A 78 -30.14 3.18 -29.12
C ASP A 78 -29.92 4.55 -28.47
N ALA A 79 -30.17 5.65 -29.21
CA ALA A 79 -29.79 7.01 -28.84
C ALA A 79 -30.23 7.43 -27.40
N ASP A 80 -31.48 7.18 -27.01
CA ASP A 80 -32.00 7.56 -25.69
C ASP A 80 -31.35 6.75 -24.55
N LYS A 81 -31.17 5.44 -24.75
CA LYS A 81 -30.50 4.56 -23.78
C LYS A 81 -29.02 4.90 -23.67
N ALA A 82 -28.38 5.29 -24.78
CA ALA A 82 -26.98 5.66 -24.85
C ALA A 82 -26.67 6.89 -23.98
N GLN A 83 -27.55 7.89 -23.93
CA GLN A 83 -27.34 9.08 -23.08
C GLN A 83 -27.33 8.71 -21.59
N LYS A 84 -28.28 7.87 -21.15
CA LYS A 84 -28.34 7.38 -19.76
C LYS A 84 -27.10 6.56 -19.40
N ILE A 85 -26.66 5.67 -20.29
CA ILE A 85 -25.46 4.84 -20.07
C ILE A 85 -24.19 5.71 -20.02
N LYS A 86 -24.07 6.74 -20.86
CA LYS A 86 -22.94 7.69 -20.80
C LYS A 86 -22.84 8.39 -19.44
N SER A 87 -23.97 8.82 -18.88
CA SER A 87 -24.00 9.44 -17.55
C SER A 87 -23.51 8.46 -16.47
N GLN A 88 -24.07 7.25 -16.44
CA GLN A 88 -23.64 6.19 -15.51
C GLN A 88 -22.15 5.84 -15.66
N LEU A 89 -21.64 5.79 -16.90
CA LEU A 89 -20.25 5.52 -17.18
C LEU A 89 -19.32 6.63 -16.63
N ASN A 90 -19.73 7.89 -16.72
CA ASN A 90 -18.98 9.00 -16.14
C ASN A 90 -18.94 8.92 -14.61
N ASP A 91 -20.06 8.61 -13.96
CA ASP A 91 -20.12 8.45 -12.50
C ASP A 91 -19.18 7.33 -12.03
N LEU A 92 -19.17 6.19 -12.73
CA LEU A 92 -18.28 5.06 -12.40
C LEU A 92 -16.81 5.43 -12.60
N LYS A 93 -16.47 6.13 -13.69
CA LYS A 93 -15.10 6.62 -13.93
C LYS A 93 -14.67 7.60 -12.86
N GLN A 94 -15.56 8.46 -12.38
CA GLN A 94 -15.25 9.41 -11.31
C GLN A 94 -14.99 8.68 -9.99
N LYS A 95 -15.85 7.72 -9.60
CA LYS A 95 -15.63 6.87 -8.42
C LYS A 95 -14.29 6.13 -8.48
N LEU A 96 -13.87 5.70 -9.67
CA LEU A 96 -12.59 5.06 -9.88
C LEU A 96 -11.43 6.04 -9.67
N LYS A 97 -11.51 7.26 -10.21
CA LYS A 97 -10.52 8.32 -9.97
C LYS A 97 -10.41 8.69 -8.49
N ASP A 98 -11.53 8.82 -7.79
CA ASP A 98 -11.54 9.12 -6.36
C ASP A 98 -10.86 7.99 -5.58
N SER A 99 -11.08 6.75 -5.98
CA SER A 99 -10.42 5.57 -5.41
C SER A 99 -8.91 5.55 -5.66
N VAL A 100 -8.44 5.99 -6.84
CA VAL A 100 -7.00 6.19 -7.11
C VAL A 100 -6.41 7.20 -6.14
N HIS A 101 -7.07 8.33 -5.94
CA HIS A 101 -6.58 9.38 -5.06
C HIS A 101 -6.55 8.92 -3.59
N ALA A 102 -7.58 8.21 -3.14
CA ALA A 102 -7.62 7.63 -1.81
C ALA A 102 -6.50 6.58 -1.61
N LEU A 103 -6.32 5.68 -2.59
CA LEU A 103 -5.22 4.72 -2.57
C LEU A 103 -3.87 5.42 -2.52
N ARG A 104 -3.68 6.50 -3.30
CA ARG A 104 -2.43 7.27 -3.32
C ARG A 104 -2.09 7.84 -1.95
N LYS A 105 -3.05 8.46 -1.27
CA LYS A 105 -2.86 8.96 0.09
C LYS A 105 -2.49 7.85 1.06
N LYS A 106 -3.17 6.71 0.99
CA LYS A 106 -2.91 5.53 1.83
C LYS A 106 -1.51 4.98 1.60
N VAL A 107 -1.10 4.83 0.34
CA VAL A 107 0.26 4.38 -0.04
C VAL A 107 1.32 5.39 0.41
N GLN A 108 1.10 6.69 0.22
CA GLN A 108 2.05 7.70 0.68
C GLN A 108 2.21 7.68 2.20
N GLY A 109 1.11 7.63 2.95
CA GLY A 109 1.15 7.52 4.41
C GLY A 109 1.83 6.23 4.89
N PHE A 110 1.48 5.10 4.27
CA PHE A 110 2.08 3.81 4.58
C PHE A 110 3.59 3.73 4.29
N PHE A 111 4.13 4.57 3.41
CA PHE A 111 5.57 4.60 3.12
C PHE A 111 6.25 5.88 3.64
N ASP A 112 5.61 6.61 4.53
CA ASP A 112 6.22 7.76 5.18
C ASP A 112 7.30 7.30 6.15
N LYS A 113 8.52 7.80 5.95
CA LYS A 113 9.72 7.40 6.72
C LYS A 113 9.56 7.67 8.21
N GLY A 114 8.76 8.67 8.59
CA GLY A 114 8.50 9.00 10.00
C GLY A 114 7.84 7.85 10.76
N GLN A 115 7.00 7.06 10.10
CA GLN A 115 6.34 5.90 10.74
C GLN A 115 7.29 4.74 11.00
N TYR A 116 8.49 4.75 10.39
CA TYR A 116 9.45 3.67 10.50
C TYR A 116 10.79 4.06 11.12
N ALA A 117 10.97 5.34 11.45
CA ALA A 117 12.17 5.85 12.08
C ALA A 117 12.43 5.21 13.45
N SER A 118 11.37 4.81 14.17
CA SER A 118 11.44 4.12 15.46
C SER A 118 11.82 2.64 15.37
N PHE A 119 11.88 2.04 14.17
CA PHE A 119 12.04 0.58 14.01
C PHE A 119 13.50 0.11 13.86
N GLY A 120 14.50 1.01 13.87
CA GLY A 120 15.92 0.64 13.83
C GLY A 120 16.26 -0.42 12.75
N GLU A 121 16.91 -1.50 13.13
CA GLU A 121 17.30 -2.60 12.22
C GLU A 121 16.10 -3.43 11.71
N GLN A 122 15.02 -3.54 12.49
CA GLN A 122 13.78 -4.19 12.05
C GLN A 122 13.08 -3.41 10.93
N ALA A 123 13.19 -2.08 10.93
CA ALA A 123 12.71 -1.21 9.86
C ALA A 123 13.26 -1.67 8.50
N ILE A 124 14.55 -1.97 8.46
CA ILE A 124 15.28 -2.33 7.25
C ILE A 124 14.78 -3.67 6.71
N LYS A 125 14.53 -4.65 7.59
CA LYS A 125 14.01 -5.97 7.21
C LYS A 125 12.58 -5.89 6.68
N ILE A 126 11.71 -5.12 7.34
CA ILE A 126 10.33 -4.90 6.91
C ILE A 126 10.31 -4.12 5.59
N PHE A 127 11.04 -3.00 5.48
CA PHE A 127 11.15 -2.20 4.25
C PHE A 127 11.67 -3.01 3.08
N GLY A 128 12.72 -3.83 3.28
CA GLY A 128 13.25 -4.71 2.26
C GLY A 128 12.19 -5.67 1.70
N LYS A 129 11.27 -6.14 2.54
CA LYS A 129 10.16 -7.00 2.13
C LYS A 129 9.05 -6.25 1.39
N ILE A 130 8.79 -4.98 1.69
CA ILE A 130 7.65 -4.21 1.13
C ILE A 130 8.00 -3.21 0.02
N VAL A 131 9.29 -2.94 -0.25
CA VAL A 131 9.71 -1.96 -1.27
C VAL A 131 9.20 -2.30 -2.67
N LYS A 132 9.15 -3.58 -3.05
CA LYS A 132 8.61 -4.04 -4.34
C LYS A 132 7.11 -3.75 -4.47
N ILE A 133 6.36 -3.82 -3.36
CA ILE A 133 4.93 -3.46 -3.34
C ILE A 133 4.78 -1.96 -3.59
N ARG A 134 5.64 -1.13 -2.99
CA ARG A 134 5.65 0.33 -3.22
C ARG A 134 5.87 0.68 -4.69
N GLU A 135 6.87 0.08 -5.32
CA GLU A 135 7.21 0.33 -6.72
C GLU A 135 6.02 0.03 -7.63
N LYS A 136 5.42 -1.15 -7.48
CA LYS A 136 4.27 -1.53 -8.30
C LYS A 136 3.01 -0.74 -8.00
N LEU A 137 2.77 -0.33 -6.76
CA LEU A 137 1.69 0.59 -6.43
C LEU A 137 1.92 1.95 -7.10
N ASN A 138 3.15 2.44 -7.15
CA ASN A 138 3.50 3.66 -7.88
C ASN A 138 3.29 3.53 -9.39
N GLU A 139 3.69 2.40 -9.99
CA GLU A 139 3.43 2.12 -11.41
C GLU A 139 1.94 2.07 -11.72
N PHE A 140 1.18 1.37 -10.89
CA PHE A 140 -0.27 1.30 -10.95
C PHE A 140 -0.90 2.71 -10.92
N MET A 141 -0.48 3.56 -9.97
CA MET A 141 -0.98 4.94 -9.86
C MET A 141 -0.59 5.82 -11.06
N LYS A 142 0.58 5.62 -11.66
CA LYS A 142 0.98 6.34 -12.89
C LYS A 142 0.12 5.94 -14.08
N GLY A 143 -0.22 4.65 -14.20
CA GLY A 143 -1.09 4.13 -15.25
C GLY A 143 -2.51 4.69 -15.22
N MET A 144 -2.96 5.21 -14.07
CA MET A 144 -4.32 5.68 -13.84
C MET A 144 -4.60 7.15 -14.23
N LYS A 145 -3.61 7.87 -14.78
CA LYS A 145 -3.80 9.27 -15.18
C LYS A 145 -4.84 9.49 -16.27
N ASP A 146 -4.96 8.57 -17.23
CA ASP A 146 -5.99 8.61 -18.29
C ASP A 146 -6.76 7.30 -18.35
N LEU A 147 -8.07 7.35 -18.13
CA LEU A 147 -8.91 6.15 -18.14
C LEU A 147 -9.48 5.90 -19.54
N THR A 148 -8.74 5.15 -20.36
CA THR A 148 -9.24 4.54 -21.61
C THR A 148 -9.63 3.08 -21.39
N ALA A 149 -10.36 2.47 -22.33
CA ALA A 149 -10.78 1.07 -22.22
C ALA A 149 -9.57 0.10 -22.14
N ASP A 150 -8.54 0.32 -22.94
CA ASP A 150 -7.32 -0.50 -22.90
C ASP A 150 -6.54 -0.31 -21.61
N LYS A 151 -6.43 0.94 -21.13
CA LYS A 151 -5.80 1.24 -19.84
C LYS A 151 -6.58 0.65 -18.67
N LEU A 152 -7.92 0.56 -18.77
CA LEU A 152 -8.76 -0.10 -17.75
C LEU A 152 -8.43 -1.59 -17.64
N ARG A 153 -8.26 -2.30 -18.77
CA ARG A 153 -7.88 -3.71 -18.77
C ARG A 153 -6.50 -3.92 -18.16
N GLN A 154 -5.52 -3.09 -18.54
CA GLN A 154 -4.17 -3.14 -17.97
C GLN A 154 -4.18 -2.84 -16.46
N MET A 155 -4.97 -1.87 -16.03
CA MET A 155 -5.18 -1.57 -14.62
C MET A 155 -5.72 -2.78 -13.86
N GLN A 156 -6.77 -3.44 -14.35
CA GLN A 156 -7.33 -4.61 -13.66
C GLN A 156 -6.30 -5.72 -13.50
N GLU A 157 -5.46 -5.94 -14.51
CA GLU A 157 -4.39 -6.94 -14.45
C GLU A 157 -3.31 -6.56 -13.41
N LEU A 158 -2.86 -5.31 -13.42
CA LEU A 158 -1.93 -4.81 -12.42
C LEU A 158 -2.51 -4.89 -10.99
N ALA A 159 -3.81 -4.61 -10.81
CA ALA A 159 -4.48 -4.74 -9.52
C ALA A 159 -4.49 -6.19 -9.02
N LYS A 160 -4.73 -7.17 -9.91
CA LYS A 160 -4.65 -8.60 -9.59
C LYS A 160 -3.23 -9.01 -9.17
N GLN A 161 -2.22 -8.60 -9.95
CA GLN A 161 -0.82 -8.88 -9.65
C GLN A 161 -0.35 -8.25 -8.33
N LEU A 162 -0.79 -7.03 -8.03
CA LEU A 162 -0.52 -6.35 -6.77
C LEU A 162 -1.16 -7.07 -5.58
N ARG A 163 -2.42 -7.50 -5.72
CA ARG A 163 -3.13 -8.26 -4.69
C ARG A 163 -2.40 -9.56 -4.35
N GLN A 164 -1.91 -10.29 -5.36
CA GLN A 164 -1.14 -11.53 -5.15
C GLN A 164 0.19 -11.28 -4.42
N GLN A 165 0.92 -10.23 -4.81
CA GLN A 165 2.18 -9.90 -4.13
C GLN A 165 1.97 -9.45 -2.69
N ILE A 166 0.92 -8.67 -2.43
CA ILE A 166 0.55 -8.27 -1.07
C ILE A 166 0.25 -9.52 -0.23
N LYS A 167 -0.51 -10.48 -0.78
CA LYS A 167 -0.81 -11.75 -0.11
C LYS A 167 0.47 -12.52 0.27
N ILE A 168 1.40 -12.67 -0.67
CA ILE A 168 2.69 -13.34 -0.43
C ILE A 168 3.46 -12.62 0.68
N LYS A 169 3.57 -11.28 0.62
CA LYS A 169 4.32 -10.52 1.64
C LYS A 169 3.67 -10.53 3.01
N VAL A 170 2.34 -10.49 3.10
CA VAL A 170 1.65 -10.67 4.38
C VAL A 170 1.96 -12.04 5.00
N GLN A 171 2.01 -13.10 4.18
CA GLN A 171 2.38 -14.43 4.64
C GLN A 171 3.85 -14.50 5.10
N GLU A 172 4.80 -13.92 4.36
CA GLU A 172 6.22 -13.82 4.74
C GLU A 172 6.45 -12.97 6.01
N LEU A 173 5.54 -12.03 6.30
CA LEU A 173 5.58 -11.26 7.52
C LEU A 173 5.08 -12.12 8.69
N LEU A 174 3.95 -12.81 8.56
CA LEU A 174 3.36 -13.62 9.63
C LEU A 174 4.20 -14.84 10.04
N HIS A 175 4.81 -15.54 9.07
CA HIS A 175 5.42 -16.84 9.32
C HIS A 175 6.95 -16.87 9.12
N GLY A 176 7.57 -15.73 8.81
CA GLY A 176 8.98 -15.67 8.43
C GLY A 176 9.23 -16.10 6.98
N SER A 177 10.48 -15.96 6.52
CA SER A 177 10.88 -16.40 5.16
C SER A 177 11.05 -17.91 5.16
N SER A 178 9.95 -18.64 5.19
CA SER A 178 10.00 -20.04 4.77
C SER A 178 10.36 -20.05 3.30
N ASP A 179 11.42 -20.79 2.93
CA ASP A 179 11.66 -21.23 1.56
C ASP A 179 10.46 -22.08 1.13
N SER A 180 9.36 -21.42 0.79
CA SER A 180 8.17 -22.08 0.28
C SER A 180 8.25 -22.08 -1.24
N GLN A 181 9.19 -22.89 -1.75
CA GLN A 181 8.85 -23.66 -2.94
C GLN A 181 7.53 -24.36 -2.63
N THR A 182 6.51 -24.05 -3.44
CA THR A 182 5.29 -24.84 -3.57
C THR A 182 4.56 -25.19 -2.27
N ALA A 183 3.83 -24.22 -1.72
CA ALA A 183 2.57 -24.53 -1.04
C ALA A 183 1.41 -24.05 -1.94
N VAL A 184 1.22 -24.78 -3.04
CA VAL A 184 -0.12 -24.88 -3.64
C VAL A 184 -0.98 -25.49 -2.53
N TYR A 185 -1.92 -24.74 -1.96
CA TYR A 185 -3.27 -25.23 -1.60
C TYR A 185 -4.10 -24.08 -1.00
N TYR A 186 -5.18 -23.76 -1.73
CA TYR A 186 -6.43 -23.11 -1.35
C TYR A 186 -6.35 -21.87 -0.45
N VAL A 187 -6.25 -20.70 -1.09
CA VAL A 187 -7.23 -19.70 -0.71
C VAL A 187 -8.42 -20.00 -1.58
N ILE A 188 -9.46 -20.50 -0.92
CA ILE A 188 -10.84 -20.40 -1.36
C ILE A 188 -10.95 -19.03 -2.00
N ASP A 189 -11.02 -19.03 -3.33
CA ASP A 189 -11.63 -17.92 -4.02
C ASP A 189 -12.99 -17.78 -3.34
N ASP A 190 -13.12 -16.76 -2.50
CA ASP A 190 -14.40 -16.07 -2.32
C ASP A 190 -14.71 -15.40 -3.67
N ASP A 191 -15.00 -16.29 -4.62
CA ASP A 191 -15.94 -16.21 -5.72
C ASP A 191 -17.37 -16.40 -5.17
N ASP A 192 -17.64 -15.89 -3.96
CA ASP A 192 -19.02 -15.63 -3.53
C ASP A 192 -19.38 -14.19 -3.95
N VAL A 193 -19.88 -14.15 -5.20
CA VAL A 193 -20.88 -13.22 -5.79
C VAL A 193 -20.45 -11.79 -6.10
#